data_AF-A0A413JV14-F1
#
_entry.id   AF-A0A413JV14-F1
#
_cell.length_a   1.000
_cell.length_b   1.000
_cell.length_c   1.000
_cell.angle_alpha   90.00
_cell.angle_beta   90.00
_cell.angle_gamma   90.00
#
_symmetry.space_group_name_H-M   'P 1'
#
loop_
_entity.id
_entity.type
_entity.pdbx_description
1 polymer ?
#
loop_
_entity_poly.entity_id
_entity_poly.type
_entity_poly.pdbx_seq_one_letter_code
_entity_poly.pdbx_strand_id
1 'polypeptide(L)' 'MIKSYIEDANIQNINTCQASLARYINEKRLIGNIKNGVFKPLSISSILVYISSIWEEVEKNRQHKPAIHKNTHNEL' A
#
# COMPACT_ATOMS: atom_id res chain seq x y z
N MET A 1 1.46 2.43 -7.12
CA MET A 1 2.15 3.22 -6.09
C MET A 1 1.86 2.69 -4.68
N ILE A 2 0.62 2.78 -4.16
CA ILE A 2 0.30 2.27 -2.80
C ILE A 2 0.51 0.75 -2.68
N LYS A 3 0.06 -0.05 -3.66
CA LYS A 3 0.26 -1.50 -3.66
C LYS A 3 1.75 -1.91 -3.59
N SER A 4 2.58 -1.34 -4.47
CA SER A 4 4.05 -1.53 -4.45
C SER A 4 4.65 -1.12 -3.11
N TYR A 5 4.27 0.02 -2.53
CA TYR A 5 4.76 0.42 -1.20
C TYR A 5 4.44 -0.62 -0.11
N ILE A 6 3.22 -1.17 -0.11
CA ILE A 6 2.80 -2.20 0.85
C ILE A 6 3.57 -3.51 0.60
N GLU A 7 3.72 -3.92 -0.66
CA GLU A 7 4.47 -5.12 -1.05
C GLU A 7 5.96 -5.01 -0.69
N ASP A 8 6.60 -3.89 -1.01
CA ASP A 8 8.02 -3.64 -0.75
C ASP A 8 8.32 -3.56 0.76
N ALA A 9 7.44 -2.90 1.52
CA ALA A 9 7.56 -2.86 2.97
C ALA A 9 7.43 -4.24 3.60
N ASN A 10 6.50 -5.05 3.09
CA ASN A 10 6.34 -6.43 3.54
C ASN A 10 7.55 -7.31 3.18
N ILE A 11 8.13 -7.14 1.99
CA ILE A 11 9.36 -7.86 1.58
C ILE A 11 10.54 -7.48 2.48
N GLN A 12 10.65 -6.20 2.83
CA GLN A 12 11.73 -5.68 3.67
C GLN A 12 11.46 -5.83 5.17
N ASN A 13 10.31 -6.42 5.55
CA ASN A 13 9.83 -6.52 6.94
C ASN A 13 9.83 -5.18 7.68
N ILE A 14 9.50 -4.10 6.97
CA ILE A 14 9.39 -2.75 7.50
C ILE A 14 7.98 -2.55 8.05
N ASN A 15 7.89 -2.11 9.31
CA ASN A 15 6.63 -1.71 9.90
C ASN A 15 6.04 -0.53 9.13
N THR A 16 4.94 -0.77 8.42
CA THR A 16 4.21 0.28 7.72
C THR A 16 2.87 0.56 8.41
N CYS A 17 2.51 1.85 8.47
CA CYS A 17 1.32 2.31 9.15
C CYS A 17 0.37 2.93 8.12
N GLN A 18 -0.83 2.34 7.96
CA GLN A 18 -1.86 2.85 7.06
C GLN A 18 -2.20 4.33 7.36
N ALA A 19 -2.27 4.70 8.65
CA ALA A 19 -2.56 6.08 9.06
C ALA A 19 -1.44 7.07 8.66
N SER A 20 -0.18 6.68 8.79
CA SER A 20 0.96 7.52 8.38
C SER A 20 0.98 7.72 6.86
N LEU A 21 0.71 6.66 6.10
CA LEU A 21 0.61 6.73 4.64
C LEU A 21 -0.57 7.60 4.20
N ALA A 22 -1.73 7.45 4.84
CA ALA A 22 -2.91 8.27 4.55
C ALA A 22 -2.65 9.75 4.82
N ARG A 23 -2.00 10.05 5.95
CA ARG A 23 -1.60 11.42 6.31
C ARG A 23 -0.66 12.00 5.27
N TYR A 24 0.39 11.28 4.87
CA TYR A 24 1.32 11.73 3.84
C TYR A 24 0.62 12.05 2.52
N ILE A 25 -0.26 11.15 2.04
CA ILE A 25 -1.01 11.35 0.80
C ILE A 25 -1.93 12.57 0.89
N ASN A 26 -2.58 12.77 2.05
CA ASN A 26 -3.48 13.89 2.26
C ASN A 26 -2.73 15.23 2.33
N GLU A 27 -1.64 15.30 3.11
CA GLU A 27 -0.78 16.50 3.24
C GLU A 27 -0.17 16.91 1.89
N LYS A 28 0.29 15.93 1.10
CA LYS A 28 0.85 16.16 -0.23
C LYS A 28 -0.20 16.27 -1.34
N ARG A 29 -1.49 16.10 -1.02
CA ARG A 29 -2.62 16.16 -1.96
C ARG A 29 -2.43 15.27 -3.20
N LEU A 30 -1.85 14.08 -3.00
CA LEU A 30 -1.44 13.20 -4.11
C LEU A 30 -2.59 12.47 -4.80
N ILE A 31 -3.72 12.32 -4.10
CA ILE A 31 -4.90 11.61 -4.62
C ILE A 31 -6.11 12.52 -4.50
N GLY A 32 -6.87 12.59 -5.59
CA GLY A 32 -8.02 13.48 -5.73
C GLY A 32 -8.76 13.19 -7.01
N ASN A 33 -9.90 13.84 -7.15
CA ASN A 33 -10.74 13.76 -8.35
C ASN A 33 -10.74 15.12 -9.04
N ILE A 34 -10.84 15.12 -10.36
CA ILE A 34 -11.10 16.34 -11.12
C ILE A 34 -12.61 16.60 -11.10
N LYS A 35 -13.02 17.77 -10.63
CA LYS A 35 -14.41 18.24 -10.73
C LYS A 35 -14.41 19.60 -11.43
N ASN A 36 -15.08 19.68 -12.58
CA ASN A 36 -15.16 20.88 -13.41
C ASN A 36 -13.78 21.46 -13.75
N GLY A 37 -12.83 20.61 -14.16
CA GLY A 37 -11.46 21.02 -14.49
C GLY A 37 -10.57 21.35 -13.29
N VAL A 38 -11.11 21.35 -12.06
CA VAL A 38 -10.35 21.65 -10.84
C VAL A 38 -10.03 20.36 -10.10
N PHE A 39 -8.76 20.17 -9.76
CA PHE A 39 -8.32 19.09 -8.89
C PHE A 39 -8.82 19.29 -7.45
N LYS A 40 -9.54 18.31 -6.93
CA LYS A 40 -10.02 18.28 -5.54
C LYS A 40 -9.43 17.07 -4.81
N PRO A 41 -8.53 17.27 -3.84
CA PRO A 41 -7.94 16.16 -3.10
C PRO A 41 -9.01 15.38 -2.33
N LEU A 42 -8.79 14.08 -2.17
CA LEU A 42 -9.63 13.24 -1.33
C LEU A 42 -9.46 13.60 0.14
N SER A 43 -10.52 13.39 0.93
CA SER A 43 -10.46 13.48 2.38
C SER A 43 -9.58 12.35 2.95
N ILE A 44 -9.00 12.59 4.13
CA ILE A 44 -8.17 11.58 4.81
C ILE A 44 -8.95 10.27 5.04
N SER A 45 -10.24 10.34 5.35
CA SER A 45 -11.10 9.17 5.54
C SER A 45 -11.25 8.37 4.26
N SER A 46 -11.48 9.03 3.11
CA SER A 46 -11.55 8.34 1.82
C SER A 46 -10.21 7.72 1.41
N ILE A 47 -9.09 8.38 1.73
CA ILE A 47 -7.74 7.86 1.50
C ILE A 47 -7.50 6.61 2.36
N LEU A 48 -7.90 6.63 3.64
CA LEU A 48 -7.80 5.48 4.54
C LEU A 48 -8.56 4.28 4.00
N VAL A 49 -9.83 4.46 3.63
CA VAL A 49 -10.65 3.40 3.04
C VAL A 49 -9.96 2.82 1.81
N TYR A 50 -9.43 3.67 0.93
CA TYR A 50 -8.73 3.22 -0.27
C TYR A 50 -7.47 2.41 0.03
N ILE A 51 -6.65 2.86 0.99
CA ILE A 51 -5.46 2.12 1.45
C ILE A 51 -5.85 0.77 2.03
N SER A 52 -6.89 0.71 2.88
CA SER A 52 -7.33 -0.53 3.52
C SER A 52 -7.81 -1.55 2.48
N SER A 53 -8.56 -1.12 1.46
CA SER A 53 -8.98 -2.03 0.37
C SER A 53 -7.79 -2.64 -0.38
N ILE A 54 -6.74 -1.85 -0.67
CA ILE A 54 -5.52 -2.36 -1.31
C ILE A 54 -4.80 -3.31 -0.37
N TRP A 55 -4.73 -2.98 0.91
CA TRP A 55 -4.07 -3.80 1.91
C TRP A 55 -4.69 -5.20 2.01
N GLU A 56 -6.02 -5.27 2.09
CA GLU A 56 -6.77 -6.54 2.09
C GLU A 56 -6.52 -7.35 0.81
N GLU A 57 -6.44 -6.69 -0.35
CA GLU A 57 -6.12 -7.36 -1.61
C GLU A 57 -4.71 -7.97 -1.59
N VAL A 58 -3.72 -7.24 -1.08
CA VAL A 58 -2.34 -7.73 -0.94
C VAL A 58 -2.27 -8.91 0.03
N GLU A 59 -2.95 -8.84 1.17
CA GLU A 59 -2.99 -9.94 2.15
C GLU A 59 -3.67 -11.20 1.60
N LYS A 60 -4.81 -11.06 0.91
CA LYS A 60 -5.48 -12.19 0.23
C LYS A 60 -4.57 -12.85 -0.79
N ASN A 61 -3.90 -12.05 -1.64
CA ASN A 61 -2.97 -12.57 -2.64
C ASN A 61 -1.75 -13.29 -2.01
N ARG A 62 -1.37 -12.93 -0.78
CA ARG A 62 -0.30 -13.60 -0.03
C ARG A 62 -0.76 -14.98 0.46
N GLN A 63 -1.96 -15.08 1.01
CA GLN A 63 -2.51 -16.36 1.50
C GLN A 63 -2.68 -17.39 0.38
N HIS A 64 -2.88 -16.95 -0.85
CA HIS A 64 -3.03 -17.82 -2.02
C HIS A 64 -1.72 -18.12 -2.76
N LYS A 65 -0.60 -17.48 -2.42
CA LYS A 65 0.72 -17.84 -2.98
C LYS A 65 1.37 -18.90 -2.10
N PRO A 66 1.75 -20.08 -2.64
CA PRO A 66 2.56 -21.02 -1.88
C PRO A 66 3.84 -20.32 -1.45
N ALA A 67 4.21 -20.48 -0.17
CA ALA A 67 5.45 -19.96 0.37
C ALA A 67 6.61 -20.51 -0.47
N ILE A 68 7.22 -19.67 -1.30
CA ILE A 68 8.48 -20.01 -1.95
C ILE A 68 9.54 -19.97 -0.85
N HIS A 69 9.77 -21.12 -0.21
CA HIS A 69 10.98 -21.34 0.58
C HIS A 69 12.18 -21.17 -0.34
N LYS A 70 12.82 -20.00 -0.30
CA LYS A 70 14.18 -19.88 -0.80
C LYS A 70 15.09 -20.65 0.16
N ASN A 71 15.26 -21.94 -0.08
CA ASN A 71 16.37 -22.69 0.53
C ASN A 71 17.65 -22.11 -0.05
N THR A 72 18.28 -21.19 0.68
CA THR A 72 19.66 -20.78 0.41
C THR A 72 20.55 -21.73 1.19
N HIS A 73 20.68 -22.96 0.71
CA HIS A 73 21.77 -23.84 1.09
C HIS A 73 22.49 -24.26 -0.19
N ASN A 74 23.82 -24.18 -0.10
CA ASN A 74 24.85 -24.26 -1.14
C ASN A 74 25.13 -22.88 -1.76
N GLU A 75 26.36 -22.38 -1.76
CA GLU A 75 27.63 -23.09 -1.96
C GLU A 75 28.73 -22.61 -0.97
N LEU A 76 29.52 -23.59 -0.50
CA LEU A 76 30.80 -23.44 0.19
C LEU A 76 31.92 -23.26 -0.84
#